data_AF-A0A2E9A831-F1
#
_entry.id   AF-A0A2E9A831-F1
#
_cell.length_a   1.000
_cell.length_b   1.000
_cell.length_c   1.000
_cell.angle_alpha   90.00
_cell.angle_beta   90.00
_cell.angle_gamma   90.00
#
_symmetry.space_group_name_H-M   'P 1'
#
loop_
_entity.id
_entity.type
_entity.pdbx_description
1 polymer ?
#
loop_
_entity_poly.entity_id
_entity_poly.type
_entity_poly.pdbx_seq_one_letter_code
_entity_poly.pdbx_strand_id
1 'polypeptide(L)'
;MRLSGSGGKEFLQGQTTADFNDCGPGDLRYAAFCNPKGRVLADVLAVIIDEQEILMRGRATVMAALAEHLKPYLGFARCSLTPTDWRIACYDGSKDEHHVGLRFAESSLVAVTVPMGREHTECW
;
A
#
# COMPACT_ATOMS: atom_id res chain seq x y z
N MET A 1 -5.02 4.32 -2.37
CA MET A 1 -4.21 5.57 -2.26
C MET A 1 -2.81 5.27 -2.76
N ARG A 2 -2.14 6.26 -3.32
CA ARG A 2 -0.79 6.15 -3.87
C ARG A 2 0.16 6.98 -3.04
N LEU A 3 1.23 6.36 -2.57
CA LEU A 3 2.38 7.04 -1.97
C LEU A 3 3.48 7.13 -3.04
N SER A 4 3.77 8.35 -3.48
CA SER A 4 4.71 8.63 -4.58
C SER A 4 5.95 9.36 -4.07
N GLY A 5 7.12 8.87 -4.44
CA GLY A 5 8.45 9.44 -4.20
C GLY A 5 9.38 8.49 -3.45
N SER A 6 10.68 8.67 -3.69
CA SER A 6 11.79 7.88 -3.11
C SER A 6 11.77 7.69 -1.59
N GLY A 7 11.13 8.59 -0.84
CA GLY A 7 11.01 8.49 0.62
C GLY A 7 9.92 7.53 1.10
N GLY A 8 9.19 6.86 0.21
CA GLY A 8 8.00 6.07 0.55
C GLY A 8 8.27 4.96 1.58
N LYS A 9 9.27 4.10 1.35
CA LYS A 9 9.59 2.99 2.26
C LYS A 9 10.07 3.47 3.63
N GLU A 10 10.97 4.46 3.66
CA GLU A 10 11.47 5.06 4.90
C GLU A 10 10.34 5.69 5.71
N PHE A 11 9.43 6.39 5.03
CA PHE A 11 8.24 6.95 5.64
C PHE A 11 7.35 5.87 6.26
N LEU A 12 7.04 4.79 5.53
CA LEU A 12 6.21 3.70 6.06
C LEU A 12 6.89 2.95 7.21
N GLN A 13 8.21 2.75 7.15
CA GLN A 13 9.00 2.19 8.24
C GLN A 13 8.87 3.01 9.54
N GLY A 14 8.86 4.34 9.42
CA GLY A 14 8.76 5.25 10.56
C GLY A 14 7.33 5.54 11.03
N GLN A 15 6.31 5.20 10.25
CA GLN A 15 4.90 5.56 10.52
C GLN A 15 3.98 4.37 10.76
N THR A 16 4.44 3.15 10.51
CA THR A 16 3.61 1.95 10.61
C THR A 16 4.22 0.86 11.50
N THR A 17 3.44 -0.16 11.80
CA THR A 17 3.85 -1.31 12.62
C THR A 17 4.62 -2.39 11.87
N ALA A 18 4.77 -2.30 10.55
CA ALA A 18 5.40 -3.35 9.73
C ALA A 18 6.80 -2.95 9.26
N ASP A 19 7.62 -3.95 8.92
CA ASP A 19 8.97 -3.73 8.40
C ASP A 19 8.96 -3.58 6.86
N PHE A 20 9.41 -2.42 6.42
CA PHE A 20 9.51 -1.99 5.02
C PHE A 20 10.96 -1.93 4.51
N ASN A 21 11.98 -2.14 5.36
CA ASN A 21 13.39 -1.98 4.95
C ASN A 21 13.78 -2.95 3.84
N ASP A 22 13.43 -4.22 4.03
CA ASP A 22 13.77 -5.31 3.10
C ASP A 22 12.71 -5.55 2.03
N CYS A 23 11.77 -4.62 1.83
CA CYS A 23 10.76 -4.76 0.78
C CYS A 23 11.31 -4.35 -0.60
N GLY A 24 11.13 -5.20 -1.60
CA GLY A 24 11.35 -4.95 -3.02
C GLY A 24 10.04 -4.86 -3.83
N PRO A 25 10.12 -4.57 -5.14
CA PRO A 25 8.98 -4.59 -6.03
C PRO A 25 8.20 -5.91 -5.95
N GLY A 26 6.87 -5.82 -5.83
CA GLY A 26 5.99 -6.98 -5.65
C GLY A 26 5.87 -7.46 -4.20
N ASP A 27 6.59 -6.87 -3.24
CA ASP A 27 6.36 -7.17 -1.83
C ASP A 27 5.09 -6.53 -1.29
N LEU A 28 4.49 -7.25 -0.36
CA LEU A 28 3.26 -6.89 0.34
C LEU A 28 3.52 -6.76 1.83
N ARG A 29 2.96 -5.74 2.47
CA ARG A 29 2.91 -5.63 3.93
C ARG A 29 1.53 -5.24 4.38
N TYR A 30 0.98 -6.00 5.32
CA TYR A 30 -0.14 -5.53 6.13
C TYR A 30 0.41 -4.75 7.31
N ALA A 31 -0.07 -3.52 7.51
CA ALA A 31 0.50 -2.61 8.48
C ALA A 31 -0.58 -1.75 9.14
N ALA A 32 -0.34 -1.29 10.35
CA ALA A 32 -1.19 -0.31 11.01
C ALA A 32 -0.45 1.01 11.18
N PHE A 33 -1.14 2.12 10.92
CA PHE A 33 -0.74 3.44 11.38
C PHE A 33 -1.27 3.64 12.79
N CYS A 34 -0.41 4.09 13.69
CA CYS A 34 -0.74 4.33 15.09
C CYS A 34 -0.42 5.78 15.47
N ASN A 35 -1.15 6.31 16.44
CA ASN A 35 -0.73 7.54 17.10
C ASN A 35 0.39 7.28 18.12
N PRO A 36 1.04 8.31 18.70
CA PRO A 36 2.11 8.13 19.68
C PRO A 36 1.71 7.38 20.97
N LYS A 37 0.41 7.20 21.24
CA LYS A 37 -0.10 6.40 22.35
C LYS A 37 -0.36 4.94 21.97
N GLY A 38 0.04 4.53 20.77
CA GLY A 38 -0.17 3.17 20.24
C GLY A 38 -1.61 2.88 19.81
N ARG A 39 -2.49 3.88 19.69
CA ARG A 39 -3.86 3.65 19.20
C ARG A 39 -3.87 3.61 17.69
N VAL A 40 -4.49 2.57 17.13
CA VAL A 40 -4.63 2.38 15.68
C VAL A 40 -5.49 3.50 15.09
N LEU A 41 -4.95 4.14 14.05
CA LEU A 41 -5.62 5.14 13.23
C LEU A 41 -6.20 4.50 11.97
N ALA A 42 -5.43 3.61 11.35
CA ALA A 42 -5.80 2.89 10.13
C ALA A 42 -4.99 1.60 10.02
N ASP A 43 -5.60 0.56 9.50
CA ASP A 43 -4.93 -0.60 8.92
C ASP A 43 -4.87 -0.44 7.40
N VAL A 44 -3.76 -0.88 6.81
CA VAL A 44 -3.53 -0.82 5.37
C VAL A 44 -2.87 -2.09 4.87
N LEU A 45 -3.16 -2.42 3.62
CA LEU A 45 -2.39 -3.36 2.83
C LEU A 45 -1.56 -2.57 1.82
N ALA A 46 -0.24 -2.61 1.94
CA ALA A 46 0.70 -1.87 1.11
C ALA A 46 1.41 -2.80 0.14
N VAL A 47 1.39 -2.48 -1.15
CA VAL A 47 2.11 -3.17 -2.22
C VAL A 47 3.21 -2.25 -2.74
N ILE A 48 4.45 -2.73 -2.75
CA ILE A 48 5.57 -2.02 -3.35
C ILE A 48 5.50 -2.21 -4.88
N ILE A 49 5.36 -1.12 -5.61
CA ILE A 49 5.38 -1.15 -7.08
C ILE A 49 6.82 -1.03 -7.55
N ASP A 50 7.52 0.00 -7.07
CA ASP A 50 8.93 0.25 -7.31
C ASP A 50 9.51 1.17 -6.22
N GLU A 51 10.70 1.74 -6.43
CA GLU A 51 11.34 2.66 -5.48
C GLU A 51 10.62 4.01 -5.32
N GLN A 52 9.78 4.38 -6.27
CA GLN A 52 9.05 5.65 -6.32
C GLN A 52 7.56 5.48 -6.04
N GLU A 53 7.00 4.28 -6.11
CA GLU A 53 5.56 4.08 -5.96
C GLU A 53 5.22 2.91 -5.02
N ILE A 54 4.34 3.22 -4.07
CA ILE A 54 3.69 2.25 -3.19
C ILE A 54 2.18 2.47 -3.26
N LEU A 55 1.42 1.41 -3.53
CA LEU A 55 -0.03 1.44 -3.46
C LEU A 55 -0.50 0.95 -2.10
N MET A 56 -1.43 1.69 -1.48
CA MET A 56 -2.02 1.36 -0.20
C MET A 56 -3.54 1.22 -0.32
N ARG A 57 -4.02 0.05 0.10
CA ARG A 57 -5.43 -0.28 0.21
C ARG A 57 -5.88 -0.19 1.66
N GLY A 58 -6.99 0.50 1.89
CA GLY A 58 -7.63 0.65 3.20
C GLY A 58 -9.06 1.17 3.03
N ARG A 59 -9.82 1.23 4.12
CA ARG A 59 -11.22 1.72 4.06
C ARG A 59 -11.25 3.19 3.64
N ALA A 60 -12.00 3.52 2.58
CA ALA A 60 -11.96 4.85 1.95
C ALA A 60 -12.10 6.03 2.94
N THR A 61 -13.09 5.99 3.84
CA THR A 61 -13.32 7.05 4.83
C THR A 61 -12.20 7.17 5.86
N VAL A 62 -11.55 6.06 6.20
CA VAL A 62 -10.40 6.01 7.13
C VAL A 62 -9.15 6.53 6.43
N MET A 63 -8.93 6.14 5.18
CA MET A 63 -7.80 6.61 4.39
C MET A 63 -7.85 8.12 4.14
N ALA A 64 -9.05 8.70 3.95
CA ALA A 64 -9.21 10.15 3.85
C ALA A 64 -8.81 10.87 5.15
N ALA A 65 -9.28 10.38 6.30
CA ALA A 65 -8.89 10.93 7.59
C ALA A 65 -7.39 10.73 7.89
N LEU A 66 -6.84 9.57 7.52
CA LEU A 66 -5.42 9.27 7.63
C LEU A 66 -4.58 10.24 6.79
N ALA A 67 -4.99 10.53 5.55
CA ALA A 67 -4.26 11.47 4.69
C ALA A 67 -4.17 12.86 5.32
N GLU A 68 -5.27 13.36 5.91
CA GLU A 68 -5.26 14.62 6.67
C GLU A 68 -4.32 14.57 7.88
N HIS A 69 -4.33 13.46 8.62
CA HIS A 69 -3.42 13.25 9.75
C HIS A 69 -1.95 13.21 9.34
N LEU A 70 -1.64 12.62 8.17
CA LEU A 70 -0.27 12.41 7.70
C LEU A 70 0.36 13.65 7.04
N LYS A 71 -0.43 14.65 6.64
CA LYS A 71 0.06 15.90 6.00
C LYS A 71 1.31 16.52 6.64
N PRO A 72 1.37 16.78 7.96
CA PRO A 72 2.55 17.40 8.58
C PRO A 72 3.79 16.51 8.52
N TYR A 73 3.62 15.18 8.51
CA TYR A 73 4.72 14.22 8.44
C TYR A 73 5.26 14.07 7.02
N LEU A 74 4.35 14.09 6.03
CA LEU A 74 4.70 14.04 4.61
C LEU A 74 5.51 15.26 4.15
N GLY A 75 5.32 16.43 4.78
CA GLY A 75 6.09 17.65 4.45
C GLY A 75 7.61 17.52 4.63
N PHE A 76 8.06 16.54 5.43
CA PHE A 76 9.47 16.22 5.63
C PHE A 76 9.92 14.93 4.94
N ALA A 77 8.96 14.17 4.42
CA ALA A 77 9.23 12.94 3.70
C ALA A 77 9.45 13.28 2.22
N ARG A 78 10.38 12.58 1.55
CA ARG A 78 10.58 12.70 0.09
C ARG A 78 9.49 11.96 -0.69
N CYS A 79 8.25 12.09 -0.25
CA CYS A 79 7.09 11.43 -0.83
C CYS A 79 5.79 12.19 -0.56
N SER A 80 4.73 11.83 -1.27
CA SER A 80 3.39 12.43 -1.16
C SER A 80 2.33 11.33 -1.21
N LEU A 81 1.23 11.53 -0.47
CA LEU A 81 0.11 10.60 -0.42
C LEU A 81 -1.09 11.20 -1.16
N THR A 82 -1.60 10.48 -2.16
CA THR A 82 -2.72 10.93 -2.98
C THR A 82 -3.82 9.88 -3.08
N PRO A 83 -5.10 10.29 -3.19
CA PRO A 83 -6.19 9.36 -3.49
C PRO A 83 -6.02 8.75 -4.88
N THR A 84 -6.58 7.56 -5.07
CA THR A 84 -6.61 6.83 -6.35
C THR A 84 -8.06 6.47 -6.68
N ASP A 85 -8.38 6.38 -7.97
CA ASP A 85 -9.66 5.91 -8.50
C ASP A 85 -9.68 4.41 -8.82
N TRP A 86 -8.58 3.72 -8.52
CA TRP A 86 -8.42 2.27 -8.62
C TRP A 86 -9.54 1.51 -7.89
N ARG A 87 -9.99 0.41 -8.50
CA ARG A 87 -11.14 -0.36 -8.04
C ARG A 87 -10.71 -1.76 -7.68
N ILE A 88 -11.16 -2.23 -6.53
CA ILE A 88 -10.81 -3.56 -6.04
C ILE A 88 -11.94 -4.52 -6.42
N ALA A 89 -11.58 -5.59 -7.09
CA ALA A 89 -12.43 -6.76 -7.32
C ALA A 89 -11.82 -7.98 -6.63
N CYS A 90 -12.67 -8.92 -6.24
CA CYS A 90 -12.25 -10.21 -5.68
C CYS A 90 -12.70 -11.32 -6.63
N TYR A 91 -11.80 -12.27 -6.87
CA TYR A 91 -12.05 -13.45 -7.69
C TYR A 91 -11.68 -14.70 -6.90
N ASP A 92 -12.28 -15.84 -7.28
CA ASP A 92 -11.84 -17.14 -6.80
C ASP A 92 -10.37 -17.33 -7.19
N GLY A 93 -9.56 -17.64 -6.19
CA GLY A 93 -8.11 -17.74 -6.32
C GLY A 93 -7.69 -18.96 -7.14
N SER A 94 -6.62 -18.81 -7.92
CA SER A 94 -5.90 -19.95 -8.48
C SER A 94 -5.04 -20.60 -7.38
N LYS A 95 -4.88 -21.92 -7.40
CA LYS A 95 -4.11 -22.65 -6.37
C LYS A 95 -2.60 -22.35 -6.39
N ASP A 96 -2.10 -21.64 -7.39
CA ASP A 96 -0.68 -21.60 -7.72
C ASP A 96 0.00 -20.25 -7.43
N GLU A 97 -0.74 -19.15 -7.22
CA GLU A 97 -0.13 -17.82 -7.03
C GLU A 97 -0.11 -17.39 -5.56
N HIS A 98 1.09 -17.42 -4.97
CA HIS A 98 1.35 -16.93 -3.60
C HIS A 98 2.00 -15.55 -3.55
N HIS A 99 2.30 -14.95 -4.71
CA HIS A 99 3.02 -13.68 -4.82
C HIS A 99 2.13 -12.61 -5.45
N VAL A 100 2.44 -11.34 -5.16
CA VAL A 100 1.75 -10.22 -5.80
C VAL A 100 2.14 -10.15 -7.28
N GLY A 101 1.15 -10.06 -8.16
CA GLY A 101 1.34 -9.82 -9.58
C GLY A 101 1.27 -8.32 -9.89
N LEU A 102 2.32 -7.76 -10.49
CA LEU A 102 2.29 -6.40 -11.03
C LEU A 102 2.14 -6.46 -12.55
N ARG A 103 1.04 -5.93 -13.08
CA ARG A 103 0.77 -5.91 -14.52
C ARG A 103 0.95 -4.51 -15.08
N PHE A 104 1.81 -4.38 -16.07
CA PHE A 104 2.07 -3.14 -16.78
C PHE A 104 1.57 -3.23 -18.22
N ALA A 105 0.97 -2.15 -18.72
CA ALA A 105 0.75 -1.92 -20.13
C ALA A 105 1.72 -0.83 -20.58
N GLU A 106 2.63 -1.17 -21.49
CA GLU A 106 3.82 -0.36 -21.80
C GLU A 106 4.63 -0.12 -20.51
N SER A 107 4.64 1.11 -20.00
CA SER A 107 5.31 1.49 -18.76
C SER A 107 4.34 1.93 -17.65
N SER A 108 3.02 1.77 -17.86
CA SER A 108 2.01 2.17 -16.90
C SER A 108 1.48 0.95 -16.16
N LEU A 109 1.46 1.01 -14.83
CA LEU A 109 0.83 -0.03 -14.00
C LEU A 109 -0.69 -0.01 -14.24
N VAL A 110 -1.25 -1.17 -14.62
CA VAL A 110 -2.68 -1.32 -15.01
C VAL A 110 -3.45 -2.34 -14.18
N ALA A 111 -2.77 -3.16 -13.38
CA ALA A 111 -3.42 -4.00 -12.36
C ALA A 111 -2.40 -4.45 -11.32
N VAL A 112 -2.88 -4.68 -10.11
CA VAL A 112 -2.15 -5.38 -9.05
C VAL A 112 -2.97 -6.56 -8.57
N THR A 113 -2.39 -7.74 -8.57
CA THR A 113 -3.03 -8.98 -8.14
C THR A 113 -2.46 -9.38 -6.79
N VAL A 114 -3.29 -9.43 -5.75
CA VAL A 114 -2.88 -9.73 -4.38
C VAL A 114 -3.54 -11.03 -3.91
N PRO A 115 -2.78 -12.10 -3.62
CA PRO A 115 -3.34 -13.34 -3.09
C PRO A 115 -3.80 -13.14 -1.64
N MET A 116 -5.08 -13.39 -1.39
CA MET A 116 -5.74 -13.24 -0.09
C MET A 116 -6.04 -14.62 0.51
N GLY A 117 -4.98 -15.40 0.74
CA GLY A 117 -5.08 -16.79 1.17
C GLY A 117 -5.13 -17.77 -0.01
N ARG A 118 -5.72 -18.95 0.19
CA ARG A 118 -5.71 -20.05 -0.81
C ARG A 118 -6.84 -20.00 -1.83
N GLU A 119 -7.88 -19.23 -1.54
CA GLU A 119 -9.16 -19.31 -2.26
C GLU A 119 -9.58 -17.99 -2.89
N HIS A 120 -8.86 -16.89 -2.61
CA HIS A 120 -9.28 -15.57 -3.04
C HIS A 120 -8.09 -14.77 -3.53
N THR A 121 -8.32 -14.03 -4.61
CA THR A 121 -7.35 -13.09 -5.17
C THR A 121 -8.02 -11.74 -5.34
N GLU A 122 -7.44 -10.71 -4.74
CA GLU A 122 -7.82 -9.32 -4.99
C GLU A 122 -7.13 -8.83 -6.26
N CYS A 123 -7.87 -8.13 -7.13
CA CYS A 123 -7.32 -7.38 -8.25
C CYS A 123 -7.65 -5.91 -8.04
N TRP A 124 -6.64 -5.06 -8.02
CA TRP A 124 -6.76 -3.61 -7.86
C TRP A 124 -6.67 -2.90 -9.20
#